data_AF-A0A7X1GTW2-F1
#
_entry.id   AF-A0A7X1GTW2-F1
#
_cell.length_a   1.000
_cell.length_b   1.000
_cell.length_c   1.000
_cell.angle_alpha   90.00
_cell.angle_beta   90.00
_cell.angle_gamma   90.00
#
_symmetry.space_group_name_H-M   'P 1'
#
loop_
_entity.id
_entity.type
_entity.pdbx_description
1 polymer ?
#
loop_
_entity_poly.entity_id
_entity_poly.type
_entity_poly.pdbx_seq_one_letter_code
_entity_poly.pdbx_strand_id
1 'polypeptide(L)' 'MDNQRIYQLGQKIKQLYQDEVGGNPKDLIRIWDDGAWYYVVRNDDTQAVVPIRDLAEDRRDHIVEALRKFQPIS' A
#
# COMPACT_ATOMS: atom_id res chain seq x y z
N MET A 1 6.59 8.97 14.84
CA MET A 1 5.97 7.71 14.37
C MET A 1 7.02 6.63 14.45
N ASP A 2 6.65 5.47 14.98
CA ASP A 2 7.59 4.40 15.29
C ASP A 2 7.97 3.63 14.00
N ASN A 3 9.24 3.63 13.61
CA ASN A 3 9.73 3.04 12.35
C ASN A 3 9.32 1.56 12.19
N GLN A 4 9.11 0.87 13.32
CA GLN A 4 8.65 -0.51 13.36
C GLN A 4 7.21 -0.68 12.84
N ARG A 5 6.31 0.27 13.13
CA ARG A 5 4.91 0.21 12.67
C ARG A 5 4.82 0.39 11.16
N ILE A 6 5.57 1.35 10.61
CA ILE A 6 5.62 1.61 9.16
C ILE A 6 6.18 0.38 8.44
N TYR A 7 7.23 -0.25 8.98
CA TYR A 7 7.78 -1.48 8.43
C TYR A 7 6.75 -2.62 8.39
N GLN A 8 6.05 -2.89 9.49
CA GLN A 8 5.03 -3.94 9.56
C GLN A 8 3.88 -3.71 8.57
N LEU A 9 3.40 -2.46 8.46
CA LEU A 9 2.37 -2.10 7.50
C LEU A 9 2.84 -2.24 6.06
N GLY A 10 4.07 -1.84 5.77
CA GLY A 10 4.69 -2.06 4.46
C GLY A 10 4.77 -3.54 4.08
N GLN A 11 5.13 -4.43 5.02
CA GLN A 11 5.12 -5.88 4.78
C GLN A 11 3.71 -6.41 4.55
N LYS A 12 2.72 -5.94 5.31
CA LYS A 12 1.32 -6.32 5.12
C LYS A 12 0.79 -5.93 3.74
N ILE A 13 1.06 -4.70 3.29
CA ILE A 13 0.70 -4.23 1.95
C ILE A 13 1.35 -5.10 0.88
N LYS A 14 2.64 -5.42 1.04
CA LYS A 14 3.38 -6.30 0.13
C LYS A 14 2.76 -7.70 0.04
N GLN A 15 2.38 -8.28 1.19
CA GLN A 15 1.73 -9.59 1.23
C GLN A 15 0.36 -9.56 0.52
N LEU A 16 -0.48 -8.57 0.80
CA LEU A 16 -1.79 -8.42 0.14
C LEU A 16 -1.64 -8.18 -1.37
N TYR A 17 -0.65 -7.39 -1.79
CA TYR A 17 -0.37 -7.16 -3.20
C TYR A 17 0.03 -8.46 -3.92
N GLN A 18 0.80 -9.32 -3.26
CA GLN A 18 1.18 -10.63 -3.80
C GLN A 18 -0.02 -11.59 -3.86
N ASP A 19 -0.69 -11.78 -2.73
CA ASP A 19 -1.66 -12.87 -2.57
C ASP A 19 -3.00 -12.57 -3.26
N GLU A 20 -3.45 -11.31 -3.23
CA GLU A 20 -4.82 -10.94 -3.61
C GLU A 20 -4.90 -10.12 -4.91
N VAL A 21 -3.80 -9.45 -5.28
CA VAL A 21 -3.68 -8.69 -6.54
C VAL A 21 -2.85 -9.45 -7.58
N GLY A 22 -2.01 -10.40 -7.16
CA GLY A 22 -1.10 -11.14 -8.04
C GLY A 22 0.09 -10.30 -8.51
N GLY A 23 0.38 -9.18 -7.84
CA GLY A 23 1.49 -8.30 -8.15
C GLY A 23 2.81 -8.77 -7.53
N ASN A 24 3.93 -8.25 -8.03
CA ASN A 24 5.25 -8.56 -7.46
C ASN A 24 5.60 -7.55 -6.35
N PRO A 25 5.79 -7.96 -5.08
CA PRO A 25 6.15 -7.06 -3.98
C PRO A 25 7.38 -6.19 -4.21
N LYS A 26 8.29 -6.62 -5.10
CA LYS A 26 9.50 -5.85 -5.47
C LYS A 26 9.18 -4.62 -6.31
N ASP A 27 8.01 -4.56 -6.92
CA ASP A 27 7.57 -3.39 -7.68
C ASP A 27 7.21 -2.24 -6.73
N LEU A 28 6.84 -2.52 -5.47
CA LEU A 28 6.48 -1.50 -4.48
C LEU A 28 7.75 -0.84 -3.92
N ILE A 29 8.24 0.19 -4.60
CA ILE A 29 9.51 0.85 -4.31
C ILE A 29 9.43 1.87 -3.16
N ARG A 30 8.24 2.41 -2.87
CA ARG A 30 8.05 3.38 -1.80
C ARG A 30 6.68 3.25 -1.17
N ILE A 31 6.63 3.22 0.15
CA ILE A 31 5.41 3.27 0.96
C ILE A 31 5.62 4.35 2.02
N TRP A 32 4.74 5.35 2.07
CA TRP A 32 4.82 6.45 3.02
C TRP A 32 3.42 6.98 3.36
N ASP A 33 3.30 7.75 4.44
CA ASP A 33 2.03 8.33 4.86
C ASP A 33 2.11 9.83 5.16
N ASP A 34 0.96 10.51 5.10
CA ASP A 34 0.78 11.93 5.46
C ASP A 34 -0.03 12.13 6.75
N GLY A 35 -0.30 11.05 7.50
CA GLY A 35 -1.17 11.06 8.68
C GLY A 35 -2.67 10.87 8.39
N ALA A 36 -3.11 10.81 7.13
CA ALA A 36 -4.46 10.42 6.72
C ALA A 36 -4.48 9.24 5.73
N TRP A 37 -3.48 9.18 4.85
CA TRP A 37 -3.37 8.20 3.76
C TRP A 37 -2.00 7.55 3.72
N TYR A 38 -1.96 6.29 3.28
CA TYR A 38 -0.76 5.61 2.82
C TYR A 38 -0.69 5.67 1.30
N TYR A 39 0.47 6.07 0.80
CA TYR A 39 0.80 6.13 -0.62
C TYR A 39 1.75 4.98 -0.95
N VAL A 40 1.34 4.14 -1.88
CA VAL A 40 2.10 2.97 -2.35
C VAL A 40 2.52 3.25 -3.79
N VAL A 41 3.81 3.38 -4.04
CA VAL A 41 4.38 3.71 -5.36
C VAL A 41 5.05 2.49 -5.96
N ARG A 42 4.77 2.26 -7.25
CA ARG A 42 5.40 1.22 -8.07
C ARG A 42 6.60 1.74 -8.86
N ASN A 43 7.40 0.81 -9.36
CA ASN A 43 8.55 1.07 -10.24
C ASN A 43 8.18 1.57 -11.66
N ASP A 44 6.90 1.58 -12.01
CA ASP A 44 6.36 2.11 -13.27
C ASP A 44 5.72 3.50 -13.12
N ASP A 45 6.12 4.24 -12.07
CA ASP A 45 5.61 5.59 -11.74
C ASP A 45 4.09 5.66 -11.55
N THR A 46 3.48 4.55 -11.11
CA THR A 46 2.08 4.54 -10.67
C THR A 46 1.95 4.46 -9.15
N GLN A 47 0.83 4.95 -8.63
CA GLN A 47 0.54 5.03 -7.21
C GLN A 47 -0.86 4.51 -6.88
N ALA A 48 -0.97 3.81 -5.76
CA ALA A 48 -2.23 3.52 -5.08
C ALA A 48 -2.30 4.29 -3.74
N VAL A 49 -3.51 4.66 -3.33
CA VAL A 49 -3.77 5.42 -2.10
C VAL A 49 -4.69 4.59 -1.21
N VAL A 50 -4.26 4.35 0.03
CA VAL A 50 -4.97 3.54 1.02
C VAL A 50 -5.27 4.39 2.25
N PRO A 51 -6.52 4.49 2.73
CA PRO A 51 -6.80 5.19 3.99
C PRO A 51 -6.03 4.56 5.15
N ILE A 52 -5.45 5.39 6.03
CA ILE A 52 -4.79 4.87 7.26
C ILE A 52 -5.76 4.07 8.10
N ARG A 53 -7.02 4.48 8.15
CA ARG A 53 -8.08 3.80 8.89
C ARG A 53 -8.29 2.37 8.42
N ASP A 54 -8.24 2.12 7.11
CA ASP A 54 -8.45 0.79 6.55
C ASP A 54 -7.30 -0.16 6.93
N LEU A 55 -6.08 0.36 6.99
CA LEU A 55 -4.93 -0.40 7.48
C LEU A 55 -4.97 -0.64 8.99
N ALA A 56 -5.42 0.35 9.77
CA ALA A 56 -5.56 0.25 11.22
C ALA A 56 -6.66 -0.72 11.66
N GLU A 57 -7.76 -0.79 10.91
CA GLU A 57 -8.91 -1.66 11.17
C GLU A 57 -8.84 -3.02 10.43
N ASP A 58 -7.72 -3.33 9.75
CA ASP A 58 -7.54 -4.53 8.92
C ASP A 58 -8.65 -4.76 7.88
N ARG A 59 -9.11 -3.69 7.22
CA ARG A 59 -10.13 -3.75 6.15
C ARG A 59 -9.51 -4.25 4.84
N ARG A 60 -9.25 -5.56 4.76
CA ARG A 60 -8.51 -6.18 3.65
C ARG A 60 -9.10 -5.90 2.27
N ASP A 61 -10.41 -6.05 2.10
CA ASP A 61 -11.07 -5.87 0.81
C ASP A 61 -10.84 -4.46 0.24
N HIS A 62 -10.89 -3.43 1.10
CA HIS A 62 -10.64 -2.05 0.71
C HIS A 62 -9.18 -1.82 0.32
N ILE A 63 -8.24 -2.38 1.10
CA ILE A 63 -6.80 -2.28 0.81
C ILE A 63 -6.51 -2.94 -0.54
N VAL A 64 -7.04 -4.13 -0.78
CA VAL A 64 -6.89 -4.86 -2.05
C VAL A 64 -7.50 -4.08 -3.21
N GLU A 65 -8.70 -3.51 -3.03
CA GLU A 65 -9.34 -2.68 -4.05
C GLU A 65 -8.47 -1.48 -4.43
N ALA A 66 -7.90 -0.78 -3.44
CA ALA A 66 -6.97 0.32 -3.69
C ALA A 66 -5.72 -0.15 -4.44
N LEU A 67 -5.14 -1.30 -4.06
CA LEU A 67 -3.98 -1.90 -4.73
C LEU A 67 -4.28 -2.43 -6.14
N ARG A 68 -5.54 -2.57 -6.55
CA ARG A 68 -5.93 -2.86 -7.94
C ARG A 68 -6.06 -1.60 -8.80
N LYS A 69 -6.08 -0.42 -8.19
CA LYS A 69 -6.36 0.87 -8.83
C LYS A 69 -5.14 1.79 -8.85
N PHE A 70 -3.96 1.25 -9.16
CA PHE A 70 -2.77 2.08 -9.41
C PHE A 70 -3.03 3.07 -10.55
N GLN A 71 -2.66 4.34 -10.35
CA GLN A 71 -2.80 5.42 -11.34
C GLN A 71 -1.46 6.12 -11.56
N PRO A 72 -1.18 6.69 -12.74
CA PRO A 72 0.04 7.47 -12.97
C PRO A 72 0.19 8.61 -11.96
N ILE A 73 1.42 8.81 -11.47
CA ILE A 73 1.76 9.98 -10.65
C ILE A 73 1.80 11.20 -11.58
N SER A 74 1.03 12.24 -11.25
CA SER A 74 1.01 13.54 -11.96
C SER A 74 1.93 14.56 -11.31
#